data_AF-A0A2E6ELE9-F1
#
_entry.id   AF-A0A2E6ELE9-F1
#
_cell.length_a   1.000
_cell.length_b   1.000
_cell.length_c   1.000
_cell.angle_alpha   90.00
_cell.angle_beta   90.00
_cell.angle_gamma   90.00
#
_symmetry.space_group_name_H-M   'P 1'
#
loop_
_entity.id
_entity.type
_entity.pdbx_description
1 polymer ?
#
loop_
_entity_poly.entity_id
_entity_poly.type
_entity_poly.pdbx_seq_one_letter_code
_entity_poly.pdbx_strand_id
1 'polypeptide(L)'
;MIASRALMLIAAALLWVMIGSCGVTAETDEENGCSDGADNDSDGLYDCNDEDCATEADCLPPVGDDDDDSVGNPNDLDGDGFEVPADCDDGNPWVNPEAEEVCNNRDDNCDGLVDNEIADGDEDGFDLCNDCNDDNPNINPEAEELCDGEDSNCDGLVFGDELDVDEDGVLGCDNDCDDRDPDVHPGAVEICDPIDQDCDGDLLEDFEDIDADGIADCVEVDQDGDGHAWIDDCDDGDSSRFPGAPEVCNGVDDDCNGYSDGDGAGEVDADEDGFLSCNDCDDTDPSFNPGIIEADCSDNRDYNCDGSAGDTDTDGDGVAACESDCDDGDPANSPNLPEICDQQDNNCDGQVDEDDACAPNR
;
A
#
# COMPACT_ATOMS: atom_id res chain seq x y z
N MET A 1 -7.63 32.76 -31.07
CA MET A 1 -6.90 31.88 -32.00
C MET A 1 -7.79 30.69 -32.30
N ILE A 2 -8.12 30.51 -33.58
CA ILE A 2 -9.01 29.45 -34.08
C ILE A 2 -8.09 28.45 -34.79
N ALA A 3 -7.93 27.24 -34.25
CA ALA A 3 -7.25 26.12 -34.91
C ALA A 3 -8.26 24.98 -34.97
N SER A 4 -9.06 24.89 -36.04
CA SER A 4 -8.75 24.35 -37.37
C SER A 4 -8.81 22.82 -37.39
N ARG A 5 -9.92 22.34 -37.96
CA ARG A 5 -10.33 20.94 -38.12
C ARG A 5 -9.47 20.26 -39.19
N ALA A 6 -8.81 19.16 -38.84
CA ALA A 6 -8.22 18.25 -39.80
C ALA A 6 -9.18 17.09 -40.11
N LEU A 7 -9.40 16.93 -41.41
CA LEU A 7 -10.21 15.93 -42.09
C LEU A 7 -9.34 14.68 -42.31
N MET A 8 -9.76 13.50 -41.88
CA MET A 8 -9.31 12.24 -42.50
C MET A 8 -10.37 11.16 -42.47
N LEU A 9 -10.35 10.40 -43.54
CA LEU A 9 -11.40 9.59 -44.15
C LEU A 9 -10.97 8.12 -44.08
N ILE A 10 -11.96 7.23 -43.99
CA ILE A 10 -11.95 5.81 -44.42
C ILE A 10 -11.32 4.80 -43.45
N ALA A 11 -12.16 3.97 -42.80
CA ALA A 11 -12.36 2.56 -43.20
C ALA A 11 -13.51 1.96 -42.37
N ALA A 12 -14.63 1.65 -43.03
CA ALA A 12 -15.67 0.81 -42.45
C ALA A 12 -15.23 -0.65 -42.54
N ALA A 13 -15.08 -1.31 -41.40
CA ALA A 13 -14.99 -2.76 -41.32
C ALA A 13 -15.97 -3.24 -40.24
N LEU A 14 -16.79 -4.19 -40.66
CA LEU A 14 -17.82 -4.87 -39.90
C LEU A 14 -17.29 -5.45 -38.59
N LEU A 15 -17.97 -5.14 -37.48
CA LEU A 15 -18.08 -6.08 -36.38
C LEU A 15 -19.44 -5.88 -35.71
N TRP A 16 -20.37 -6.76 -36.08
CA TRP A 16 -21.57 -7.06 -35.31
C TRP A 16 -21.08 -7.88 -34.11
N VAL A 17 -21.07 -7.29 -32.92
CA VAL A 17 -21.05 -8.06 -31.68
C VAL A 17 -22.33 -7.73 -30.94
N MET A 18 -23.07 -8.82 -30.72
CA MET A 18 -24.35 -8.93 -30.09
C MET A 18 -24.31 -8.28 -28.71
N ILE A 19 -25.06 -7.19 -28.53
CA ILE A 19 -25.58 -6.88 -27.20
C ILE A 19 -26.74 -7.87 -27.03
N GLY A 20 -26.41 -9.00 -26.41
CA GLY A 20 -27.39 -9.97 -25.92
C GLY A 20 -28.37 -9.21 -25.05
N SER A 21 -29.59 -9.11 -25.56
CA SER A 21 -30.72 -8.62 -24.78
C SER A 21 -30.89 -9.58 -23.61
N CYS A 22 -30.95 -9.06 -22.38
CA CYS A 22 -31.60 -9.75 -21.29
C CYS A 22 -33.09 -9.80 -21.63
N GLY A 23 -33.43 -10.75 -22.51
CA GLY A 23 -34.78 -11.18 -22.76
C GLY A 23 -35.02 -12.32 -21.80
N VAL A 24 -35.75 -12.05 -20.72
CA VAL A 24 -36.49 -13.09 -20.02
C VAL A 24 -37.59 -13.51 -20.99
N THR A 25 -37.27 -14.41 -21.90
CA THR A 25 -38.28 -15.28 -22.50
C THR A 25 -38.53 -16.35 -21.45
N ALA A 26 -39.73 -16.34 -20.88
CA ALA A 26 -40.29 -17.57 -20.34
C ALA A 26 -40.31 -18.56 -21.52
N GLU A 27 -39.28 -19.39 -21.62
CA GLU A 27 -39.36 -20.61 -22.39
C GLU A 27 -40.37 -21.49 -21.64
N THR A 28 -41.30 -22.04 -22.40
CA THR A 28 -42.18 -23.10 -21.91
C THR A 28 -41.34 -24.36 -22.03
N ASP A 29 -40.50 -24.63 -21.04
CA ASP A 29 -39.62 -25.78 -21.05
C ASP A 29 -40.42 -26.99 -20.55
N GLU A 30 -40.94 -27.76 -21.51
CA GLU A 30 -41.55 -29.06 -21.21
C GLU A 30 -40.41 -30.07 -21.06
N GLU A 31 -40.08 -30.40 -19.81
CA GLU A 31 -39.24 -31.55 -19.45
C GLU A 31 -39.75 -32.82 -20.17
N ASN A 32 -38.85 -33.53 -20.84
CA ASN A 32 -39.16 -34.77 -21.57
C ASN A 32 -38.21 -35.87 -21.12
N GLY A 33 -38.37 -36.32 -19.89
CA GLY A 33 -37.55 -37.40 -19.36
C GLY A 33 -37.55 -37.52 -17.84
N CYS A 34 -38.70 -37.37 -17.17
CA CYS A 34 -38.81 -37.28 -15.70
C CYS A 34 -38.45 -38.54 -14.88
N SER A 35 -37.67 -39.47 -15.43
CA SER A 35 -37.23 -40.70 -14.75
C SER A 35 -35.89 -41.24 -15.26
N ASP A 36 -35.13 -40.46 -16.03
CA ASP A 36 -33.92 -40.92 -16.70
C ASP A 36 -32.61 -40.35 -16.13
N GLY A 37 -32.70 -39.54 -15.07
CA GLY A 37 -31.56 -39.00 -14.33
C GLY A 37 -30.83 -37.88 -15.06
N ALA A 38 -31.46 -37.27 -16.06
CA ALA A 38 -30.92 -36.15 -16.81
C ALA A 38 -31.70 -34.86 -16.52
N ASP A 39 -30.97 -33.75 -16.57
CA ASP A 39 -31.46 -32.37 -16.53
C ASP A 39 -31.62 -31.96 -18.00
N ASN A 40 -32.82 -32.17 -18.55
CA ASN A 40 -33.05 -32.10 -19.99
C ASN A 40 -33.39 -30.68 -20.46
N ASP A 41 -33.71 -29.77 -19.55
CA ASP A 41 -33.89 -28.34 -19.80
C ASP A 41 -32.75 -27.45 -19.25
N SER A 42 -31.81 -28.04 -18.50
CA SER A 42 -30.57 -27.41 -18.01
C SER A 42 -30.79 -26.33 -16.94
N ASP A 43 -31.83 -26.46 -16.13
CA ASP A 43 -32.12 -25.56 -15.01
C ASP A 43 -31.39 -25.96 -13.70
N GLY A 44 -30.77 -27.15 -13.70
CA GLY A 44 -29.99 -27.70 -12.59
C GLY A 44 -30.76 -28.68 -11.69
N LEU A 45 -32.03 -28.96 -12.00
CA LEU A 45 -32.85 -29.97 -11.36
C LEU A 45 -32.95 -31.22 -12.25
N TYR A 46 -33.26 -32.37 -11.64
CA TYR A 46 -33.29 -33.67 -12.33
C TYR A 46 -34.58 -34.40 -11.96
N ASP A 47 -35.25 -35.01 -12.95
CA ASP A 47 -36.43 -35.86 -12.76
C ASP A 47 -37.51 -35.24 -11.83
N CYS A 48 -38.01 -35.97 -10.83
CA CYS A 48 -39.08 -35.50 -9.94
C CYS A 48 -38.68 -34.41 -8.94
N ASN A 49 -37.40 -34.01 -8.91
CA ASN A 49 -36.97 -32.83 -8.15
C ASN A 49 -37.13 -31.54 -8.95
N ASP A 50 -37.52 -31.66 -10.22
CA ASP A 50 -37.82 -30.57 -11.14
C ASP A 50 -39.30 -30.15 -11.06
N GLU A 51 -39.56 -28.84 -11.03
CA GLU A 51 -40.93 -28.28 -10.98
C GLU A 51 -41.68 -28.55 -12.30
N ASP A 52 -40.97 -28.68 -13.42
CA ASP A 52 -41.55 -28.95 -14.73
C ASP A 52 -41.96 -30.44 -14.89
N CYS A 53 -41.43 -31.33 -14.04
CA CYS A 53 -41.85 -32.74 -13.91
C CYS A 53 -42.99 -32.96 -12.90
N ALA A 54 -43.45 -31.92 -12.19
CA ALA A 54 -44.40 -32.04 -11.07
C ALA A 54 -45.78 -32.59 -11.43
N THR A 55 -46.13 -32.65 -12.73
CA THR A 55 -47.42 -33.17 -13.20
C THR A 55 -47.34 -34.53 -13.90
N GLU A 56 -46.13 -35.09 -14.04
CA GLU A 56 -45.93 -36.38 -14.67
C GLU A 56 -46.35 -37.53 -13.74
N ALA A 57 -46.94 -38.58 -14.30
CA ALA A 57 -47.57 -39.66 -13.53
C ALA A 57 -46.58 -40.42 -12.63
N ASP A 58 -45.30 -40.43 -12.99
CA ASP A 58 -44.22 -41.08 -12.25
C ASP A 58 -43.72 -40.23 -11.06
N CYS A 59 -44.04 -38.92 -11.03
CA CYS A 59 -43.67 -37.97 -9.97
C CYS A 59 -44.86 -37.54 -9.09
N LEU A 60 -46.08 -38.02 -9.38
CA LEU A 60 -47.25 -37.82 -8.53
C LEU A 60 -47.32 -38.89 -7.44
N PRO A 61 -47.57 -38.51 -6.17
CA PRO A 61 -47.90 -39.49 -5.14
C PRO A 61 -49.19 -40.23 -5.52
N PRO A 62 -49.31 -41.54 -5.22
CA PRO A 62 -50.48 -42.32 -5.59
C PRO A 62 -51.76 -41.65 -5.05
N VAL A 63 -52.63 -41.25 -5.97
CA VAL A 63 -53.94 -40.66 -5.65
C VAL A 63 -54.87 -41.74 -5.09
N GLY A 64 -54.98 -41.77 -3.77
CA GLY A 64 -56.02 -42.48 -3.03
C GLY A 64 -55.46 -43.53 -2.08
N ASP A 65 -55.28 -43.14 -0.83
CA ASP A 65 -55.45 -44.09 0.27
C ASP A 65 -56.96 -44.16 0.57
N ASP A 66 -57.62 -44.99 -0.23
CA ASP A 66 -58.98 -45.47 -0.05
C ASP A 66 -58.79 -46.86 0.58
N ASP A 67 -58.78 -46.91 1.90
CA ASP A 67 -59.35 -47.97 2.73
C ASP A 67 -59.07 -49.44 2.31
N ASP A 68 -57.86 -49.83 1.84
CA ASP A 68 -57.53 -51.25 1.63
C ASP A 68 -56.69 -51.84 2.78
N ASP A 69 -57.37 -51.92 3.93
CA ASP A 69 -57.13 -52.80 5.08
C ASP A 69 -57.02 -54.28 4.67
N SER A 70 -55.97 -54.65 3.93
CA SER A 70 -55.79 -56.03 3.50
C SER A 70 -54.34 -56.54 3.53
N VAL A 71 -53.52 -56.12 4.50
CA VAL A 71 -52.53 -57.02 5.18
C VAL A 71 -51.80 -56.43 6.39
N GLY A 72 -51.94 -55.14 6.72
CA GLY A 72 -51.29 -54.54 7.91
C GLY A 72 -52.06 -54.81 9.21
N ASN A 73 -51.32 -55.02 10.29
CA ASN A 73 -51.87 -55.10 11.64
C ASN A 73 -52.24 -53.68 12.11
N PRO A 74 -53.48 -53.38 12.53
CA PRO A 74 -53.92 -52.00 12.81
C PRO A 74 -53.24 -51.34 14.04
N ASN A 75 -52.26 -51.99 14.64
CA ASN A 75 -51.45 -51.49 15.74
C ASN A 75 -49.95 -51.38 15.39
N ASP A 76 -49.61 -51.62 14.11
CA ASP A 76 -48.26 -51.64 13.51
C ASP A 76 -48.42 -50.98 12.14
N LEU A 77 -48.45 -49.64 12.15
CA LEU A 77 -48.83 -48.79 11.02
C LEU A 77 -47.68 -48.60 10.01
N ASP A 78 -46.42 -48.77 10.44
CA ASP A 78 -45.23 -48.67 9.58
C ASP A 78 -44.66 -50.02 9.14
N GLY A 79 -45.11 -51.13 9.72
CA GLY A 79 -44.82 -52.49 9.27
C GLY A 79 -43.46 -53.02 9.71
N ASP A 80 -42.84 -52.45 10.74
CA ASP A 80 -41.57 -52.94 11.29
C ASP A 80 -41.71 -54.16 12.21
N GLY A 81 -42.95 -54.50 12.57
CA GLY A 81 -43.32 -55.65 13.38
C GLY A 81 -43.43 -55.38 14.88
N PHE A 82 -43.33 -54.13 15.31
CA PHE A 82 -43.60 -53.67 16.67
C PHE A 82 -44.99 -53.01 16.75
N GLU A 83 -45.61 -53.08 17.93
CA GLU A 83 -46.95 -52.51 18.15
C GLU A 83 -46.95 -51.54 19.32
N VAL A 84 -47.79 -50.51 19.27
CA VAL A 84 -48.06 -49.65 20.43
C VAL A 84 -48.61 -50.50 21.61
N PRO A 85 -48.12 -50.31 22.86
CA PRO A 85 -47.29 -49.20 23.33
C PRO A 85 -45.78 -49.52 23.40
N ALA A 86 -45.32 -50.62 22.80
CA ALA A 86 -43.89 -50.96 22.80
C ALA A 86 -43.13 -50.11 21.78
N ASP A 87 -43.76 -49.88 20.63
CA ASP A 87 -43.35 -48.87 19.66
C ASP A 87 -43.83 -47.47 20.11
N CYS A 88 -42.90 -46.53 20.11
CA CYS A 88 -43.09 -45.15 20.53
C CYS A 88 -43.35 -44.18 19.37
N ASP A 89 -43.15 -44.60 18.11
CA ASP A 89 -43.50 -43.88 16.88
C ASP A 89 -43.96 -44.83 15.76
N ASP A 90 -45.18 -45.36 15.88
CA ASP A 90 -45.90 -46.27 14.95
C ASP A 90 -46.00 -45.75 13.49
N GLY A 91 -45.53 -44.53 13.21
CA GLY A 91 -45.44 -43.98 11.86
C GLY A 91 -44.04 -44.03 11.24
N ASN A 92 -43.05 -44.57 11.96
CA ASN A 92 -41.65 -44.55 11.57
C ASN A 92 -40.97 -45.91 11.84
N PRO A 93 -40.72 -46.73 10.79
CA PRO A 93 -40.22 -48.09 10.94
C PRO A 93 -38.77 -48.19 11.42
N TRP A 94 -38.14 -47.05 11.69
CA TRP A 94 -36.80 -46.93 12.25
C TRP A 94 -36.81 -46.60 13.74
N VAL A 95 -37.98 -46.38 14.34
CA VAL A 95 -38.15 -46.08 15.77
C VAL A 95 -38.93 -47.22 16.41
N ASN A 96 -38.22 -48.14 17.06
CA ASN A 96 -38.82 -49.30 17.69
C ASN A 96 -37.88 -49.94 18.72
N PRO A 97 -38.38 -50.84 19.60
CA PRO A 97 -37.59 -51.54 20.61
C PRO A 97 -36.30 -52.27 20.18
N GLU A 98 -36.08 -52.52 18.89
CA GLU A 98 -34.86 -53.15 18.36
C GLU A 98 -34.00 -52.19 17.53
N ALA A 99 -34.37 -50.92 17.41
CA ALA A 99 -33.56 -49.89 16.78
C ALA A 99 -32.30 -49.60 17.61
N GLU A 100 -31.24 -49.17 16.93
CA GLU A 100 -30.07 -48.57 17.57
C GLU A 100 -30.30 -47.06 17.68
N GLU A 101 -29.89 -46.46 18.80
CA GLU A 101 -29.97 -45.01 18.98
C GLU A 101 -29.09 -44.31 17.95
N VAL A 102 -29.59 -43.21 17.37
CA VAL A 102 -28.80 -42.31 16.53
C VAL A 102 -28.96 -40.90 17.04
N CYS A 103 -27.91 -40.07 16.96
CA CYS A 103 -27.96 -38.73 17.55
C CYS A 103 -28.96 -37.80 16.85
N ASN A 104 -30.21 -37.82 17.29
CA ASN A 104 -31.31 -37.10 16.64
C ASN A 104 -32.31 -36.48 17.64
N ASN A 105 -32.02 -36.57 18.95
CA ASN A 105 -32.89 -36.13 20.05
C ASN A 105 -34.22 -36.88 20.14
N ARG A 106 -34.24 -38.16 19.75
CA ARG A 106 -35.38 -39.07 19.88
C ARG A 106 -34.93 -40.33 20.64
N ASP A 107 -35.93 -41.01 21.17
CA ASP A 107 -35.80 -42.33 21.76
C ASP A 107 -36.09 -43.30 20.61
N ASP A 108 -35.06 -43.64 19.83
CA ASP A 108 -35.23 -44.48 18.64
C ASP A 108 -35.53 -45.93 19.05
N ASN A 109 -34.98 -46.37 20.18
CA ASN A 109 -35.11 -47.74 20.69
C ASN A 109 -36.28 -47.93 21.69
N CYS A 110 -37.07 -46.89 21.93
CA CYS A 110 -38.22 -46.86 22.84
C CYS A 110 -37.94 -47.39 24.27
N ASP A 111 -36.71 -47.28 24.78
CA ASP A 111 -36.31 -47.73 26.12
C ASP A 111 -36.60 -46.69 27.23
N GLY A 112 -37.00 -45.47 26.82
CA GLY A 112 -37.33 -44.35 27.69
C GLY A 112 -36.15 -43.42 28.01
N LEU A 113 -34.99 -43.66 27.40
CA LEU A 113 -33.84 -42.76 27.35
C LEU A 113 -33.73 -42.21 25.92
N VAL A 114 -33.04 -41.07 25.76
CA VAL A 114 -32.88 -40.40 24.46
C VAL A 114 -31.39 -40.39 24.16
N ASP A 115 -31.02 -40.80 22.96
CA ASP A 115 -29.65 -40.86 22.45
C ASP A 115 -28.69 -41.56 23.44
N ASN A 116 -29.11 -42.69 24.04
CA ASN A 116 -28.28 -43.46 24.98
C ASN A 116 -27.52 -44.60 24.29
N GLU A 117 -26.54 -45.18 24.99
CA GLU A 117 -25.75 -46.32 24.48
C GLU A 117 -25.00 -46.05 23.16
N ILE A 118 -24.90 -44.78 22.76
CA ILE A 118 -24.01 -44.30 21.71
C ILE A 118 -22.56 -44.57 22.17
N ALA A 119 -21.78 -45.19 21.29
CA ALA A 119 -20.38 -45.46 21.57
C ALA A 119 -19.57 -44.17 21.42
N ASP A 120 -18.56 -44.05 22.28
CA ASP A 120 -17.42 -43.16 22.14
C ASP A 120 -16.40 -43.93 21.29
N GLY A 121 -16.26 -43.54 20.03
CA GLY A 121 -15.55 -44.28 18.99
C GLY A 121 -14.03 -44.24 19.15
N ASP A 122 -13.49 -43.14 19.68
CA ASP A 122 -12.06 -42.91 19.85
C ASP A 122 -11.55 -42.91 21.30
N GLU A 123 -12.47 -43.11 22.25
CA GLU A 123 -12.26 -43.22 23.69
C GLU A 123 -11.75 -41.93 24.36
N ASP A 124 -12.13 -40.75 23.85
CA ASP A 124 -11.74 -39.44 24.42
C ASP A 124 -12.68 -38.93 25.53
N GLY A 125 -13.82 -39.58 25.72
CA GLY A 125 -14.82 -39.25 26.72
C GLY A 125 -16.03 -38.47 26.20
N PHE A 126 -16.06 -38.15 24.91
CA PHE A 126 -17.20 -37.61 24.18
C PHE A 126 -17.74 -38.71 23.25
N ASP A 127 -19.06 -38.86 23.21
CA ASP A 127 -19.72 -39.76 22.26
C ASP A 127 -20.05 -39.01 20.98
N LEU A 128 -20.41 -39.73 19.91
CA LEU A 128 -20.88 -39.16 18.64
C LEU A 128 -21.93 -38.03 18.76
N CYS A 129 -22.67 -37.94 19.87
CA CYS A 129 -23.62 -36.86 20.09
C CYS A 129 -23.00 -35.54 20.51
N ASN A 130 -21.84 -35.59 21.14
CA ASN A 130 -21.13 -34.41 21.62
C ASN A 130 -19.83 -34.19 20.85
N ASP A 131 -19.37 -35.16 20.08
CA ASP A 131 -18.19 -35.09 19.23
C ASP A 131 -18.56 -34.90 17.75
N CYS A 132 -17.95 -33.90 17.11
CA CYS A 132 -18.10 -33.63 15.69
C CYS A 132 -17.25 -34.58 14.80
N ASN A 133 -16.33 -35.35 15.38
CA ASN A 133 -15.57 -36.42 14.73
C ASN A 133 -15.17 -37.55 15.71
N ASP A 134 -16.13 -38.44 16.01
CA ASP A 134 -16.03 -39.63 16.90
C ASP A 134 -14.98 -40.71 16.48
N ASP A 135 -14.22 -40.45 15.41
CA ASP A 135 -13.08 -41.27 14.98
C ASP A 135 -11.72 -40.62 15.31
N ASN A 136 -11.68 -39.41 15.89
CA ASN A 136 -10.46 -38.63 16.16
C ASN A 136 -10.44 -37.97 17.56
N PRO A 137 -9.64 -38.50 18.52
CA PRO A 137 -9.70 -38.10 19.93
C PRO A 137 -9.09 -36.72 20.23
N ASN A 138 -8.74 -35.96 19.18
CA ASN A 138 -8.28 -34.58 19.27
C ASN A 138 -9.33 -33.59 18.75
N ILE A 139 -10.47 -34.07 18.25
CA ILE A 139 -11.60 -33.25 17.84
C ILE A 139 -12.71 -33.59 18.84
N ASN A 140 -13.06 -32.65 19.72
CA ASN A 140 -14.11 -32.81 20.72
C ASN A 140 -14.36 -31.47 21.46
N PRO A 141 -15.48 -31.30 22.18
CA PRO A 141 -15.81 -30.07 22.90
C PRO A 141 -14.79 -29.51 23.90
N GLU A 142 -13.82 -30.31 24.33
CA GLU A 142 -12.75 -29.88 25.24
C GLU A 142 -11.39 -29.71 24.54
N ALA A 143 -11.31 -29.93 23.23
CA ALA A 143 -10.11 -29.73 22.45
C ALA A 143 -9.76 -28.24 22.32
N GLU A 144 -8.47 -27.97 22.13
CA GLU A 144 -7.97 -26.64 21.77
C GLU A 144 -7.98 -26.54 20.25
N GLU A 145 -8.45 -25.42 19.72
CA GLU A 145 -8.43 -25.19 18.28
C GLU A 145 -7.00 -25.09 17.76
N LEU A 146 -6.78 -25.79 16.66
CA LEU A 146 -5.51 -25.81 15.94
C LEU A 146 -5.68 -24.97 14.68
N CYS A 147 -4.57 -24.46 14.15
CA CYS A 147 -4.55 -23.73 12.88
C CYS A 147 -4.50 -24.72 11.72
N ASP A 148 -5.56 -25.51 11.53
CA ASP A 148 -5.64 -26.54 10.48
C ASP A 148 -6.95 -26.53 9.67
N GLY A 149 -7.85 -25.59 9.96
CA GLY A 149 -9.10 -25.39 9.22
C GLY A 149 -10.19 -26.39 9.58
N GLU A 150 -10.01 -27.20 10.63
CA GLU A 150 -11.01 -28.08 11.19
C GLU A 150 -11.54 -27.51 12.52
N ASP A 151 -12.85 -27.61 12.76
CA ASP A 151 -13.48 -27.23 14.05
C ASP A 151 -13.13 -28.30 15.10
N SER A 152 -11.98 -28.13 15.75
CA SER A 152 -11.45 -29.13 16.68
C SER A 152 -12.25 -29.15 17.98
N ASN A 153 -12.87 -28.05 18.39
CA ASN A 153 -13.61 -27.93 19.63
C ASN A 153 -15.14 -28.06 19.48
N CYS A 154 -15.63 -28.33 18.28
CA CYS A 154 -17.04 -28.56 17.95
C CYS A 154 -18.00 -27.43 18.39
N ASP A 155 -17.54 -26.18 18.48
CA ASP A 155 -18.39 -25.03 18.80
C ASP A 155 -19.09 -24.42 17.57
N GLY A 156 -18.80 -24.97 16.39
CA GLY A 156 -19.32 -24.53 15.10
C GLY A 156 -18.56 -23.34 14.52
N LEU A 157 -17.40 -22.98 15.08
CA LEU A 157 -16.54 -21.91 14.66
C LEU A 157 -15.11 -22.42 14.48
N VAL A 158 -14.70 -22.56 13.22
CA VAL A 158 -13.29 -22.47 12.83
C VAL A 158 -12.87 -21.02 13.15
N PHE A 159 -11.88 -20.80 14.02
CA PHE A 159 -11.50 -19.47 14.53
C PHE A 159 -11.34 -18.48 13.35
N GLY A 160 -11.67 -17.20 13.57
CA GLY A 160 -11.65 -16.18 12.51
C GLY A 160 -10.28 -15.95 11.85
N ASP A 161 -9.23 -16.42 12.52
CA ASP A 161 -7.83 -16.30 12.15
C ASP A 161 -7.37 -17.50 11.29
N GLU A 162 -8.25 -18.47 11.02
CA GLU A 162 -8.03 -19.65 10.17
C GLU A 162 -8.54 -19.47 8.73
N LEU A 163 -8.96 -18.26 8.38
CA LEU A 163 -9.24 -17.88 7.01
C LEU A 163 -8.00 -17.17 6.44
N ASP A 164 -7.55 -17.65 5.29
CA ASP A 164 -6.63 -16.93 4.42
C ASP A 164 -7.41 -15.76 3.78
N VAL A 165 -7.26 -14.56 4.33
CA VAL A 165 -8.10 -13.40 3.98
C VAL A 165 -7.57 -12.64 2.77
N ASP A 166 -6.26 -12.67 2.52
CA ASP A 166 -5.59 -11.99 1.42
C ASP A 166 -5.08 -12.93 0.32
N GLU A 167 -5.25 -14.24 0.49
CA GLU A 167 -4.97 -15.31 -0.47
C GLU A 167 -3.48 -15.54 -0.73
N ASP A 168 -2.63 -15.30 0.27
CA ASP A 168 -1.17 -15.50 0.24
C ASP A 168 -0.76 -16.97 0.53
N GLY A 169 -1.67 -17.74 1.14
CA GLY A 169 -1.49 -19.13 1.52
C GLY A 169 -1.02 -19.35 2.96
N VAL A 170 -0.94 -18.32 3.78
CA VAL A 170 -0.70 -18.37 5.23
C VAL A 170 -1.99 -17.99 5.96
N LEU A 171 -2.24 -18.63 7.10
CA LEU A 171 -3.39 -18.29 7.94
C LEU A 171 -2.95 -17.27 8.99
N GLY A 172 -3.85 -16.38 9.42
CA GLY A 172 -3.58 -15.46 10.53
C GLY A 172 -3.07 -16.16 11.81
N CYS A 173 -3.55 -17.37 12.06
CA CYS A 173 -3.07 -18.21 13.16
C CYS A 173 -1.72 -18.91 12.92
N ASP A 174 -1.20 -18.92 11.69
CA ASP A 174 0.11 -19.51 11.30
C ASP A 174 1.21 -18.44 11.14
N ASN A 175 1.09 -17.35 11.93
CA ASN A 175 2.07 -16.26 12.03
C ASN A 175 2.15 -15.35 10.77
N ASP A 176 1.03 -15.16 10.09
CA ASP A 176 0.83 -13.99 9.23
C ASP A 176 0.73 -12.72 10.10
N CYS A 177 1.54 -11.71 9.78
CA CYS A 177 1.62 -10.47 10.53
C CYS A 177 0.71 -9.35 9.98
N ASP A 178 0.13 -9.51 8.79
CA ASP A 178 -0.97 -8.69 8.28
C ASP A 178 -1.88 -9.50 7.33
N ASP A 179 -2.91 -10.17 7.88
CA ASP A 179 -3.97 -10.92 7.15
C ASP A 179 -4.79 -10.11 6.11
N ARG A 180 -4.33 -8.96 5.66
CA ARG A 180 -4.96 -8.15 4.62
C ARG A 180 -4.00 -7.77 3.51
N ASP A 181 -2.74 -8.12 3.63
CA ASP A 181 -1.69 -7.77 2.69
C ASP A 181 -0.92 -9.02 2.26
N PRO A 182 -1.18 -9.54 1.05
CA PRO A 182 -0.58 -10.80 0.60
C PRO A 182 0.90 -10.66 0.23
N ASP A 183 1.49 -9.47 0.39
CA ASP A 183 2.94 -9.26 0.30
C ASP A 183 3.62 -9.35 1.70
N VAL A 184 2.86 -9.45 2.79
CA VAL A 184 3.32 -9.47 4.20
C VAL A 184 2.99 -10.82 4.83
N HIS A 185 3.94 -11.75 4.79
CA HIS A 185 3.74 -13.11 5.30
C HIS A 185 5.06 -13.85 5.53
N PRO A 186 5.10 -14.91 6.36
CA PRO A 186 6.27 -15.77 6.53
C PRO A 186 7.00 -16.14 5.24
N GLY A 187 8.25 -15.70 5.13
CA GLY A 187 9.11 -15.97 3.96
C GLY A 187 8.83 -15.12 2.72
N ALA A 188 8.08 -14.02 2.84
CA ALA A 188 8.07 -12.96 1.84
C ALA A 188 9.48 -12.37 1.64
N VAL A 189 9.65 -11.55 0.61
CA VAL A 189 10.93 -10.87 0.35
C VAL A 189 10.85 -9.47 0.91
N GLU A 190 11.79 -9.12 1.78
CA GLU A 190 11.92 -7.76 2.30
C GLU A 190 12.07 -6.73 1.17
N ILE A 191 11.26 -5.67 1.27
CA ILE A 191 11.34 -4.50 0.41
C ILE A 191 11.79 -3.32 1.24
N CYS A 192 12.37 -2.31 0.59
CA CYS A 192 12.88 -1.19 1.35
C CYS A 192 11.78 -0.23 1.78
N ASP A 193 11.14 -0.57 2.89
CA ASP A 193 10.21 0.25 3.63
C ASP A 193 10.23 -0.19 5.12
N PRO A 194 9.43 0.41 6.02
CA PRO A 194 9.47 0.10 7.45
C PRO A 194 8.51 -1.05 7.85
N ILE A 195 8.07 -1.89 6.91
CA ILE A 195 7.18 -3.04 7.16
C ILE A 195 8.04 -4.31 7.22
N ASP A 196 7.73 -5.18 8.18
CA ASP A 196 8.31 -6.53 8.29
C ASP A 196 7.55 -7.43 7.29
N GLN A 197 8.09 -7.63 6.09
CA GLN A 197 7.37 -8.37 5.06
C GLN A 197 7.35 -9.86 5.39
N ASP A 198 8.41 -10.40 5.98
CA ASP A 198 8.55 -11.84 6.19
C ASP A 198 8.20 -12.33 7.60
N CYS A 199 7.75 -11.42 8.45
CA CYS A 199 7.26 -11.64 9.82
C CYS A 199 8.30 -12.30 10.75
N ASP A 200 9.60 -12.17 10.47
CA ASP A 200 10.66 -12.75 11.29
C ASP A 200 11.18 -11.84 12.42
N GLY A 201 10.74 -10.56 12.39
CA GLY A 201 11.08 -9.52 13.36
C GLY A 201 12.28 -8.65 12.97
N ASP A 202 12.95 -8.93 11.85
CA ASP A 202 14.06 -8.18 11.28
C ASP A 202 13.59 -7.38 10.05
N LEU A 203 13.07 -6.17 10.30
CA LEU A 203 12.46 -5.24 9.32
C LEU A 203 13.20 -5.02 7.98
N LEU A 204 14.50 -5.29 7.91
CA LEU A 204 15.38 -4.81 6.86
C LEU A 204 16.49 -5.83 6.55
N GLU A 205 16.16 -7.13 6.58
CA GLU A 205 17.12 -8.15 6.15
C GLU A 205 17.61 -7.84 4.73
N ASP A 206 18.91 -8.01 4.48
CA ASP A 206 19.60 -7.75 3.21
C ASP A 206 19.71 -6.29 2.72
N PHE A 207 19.28 -5.28 3.49
CA PHE A 207 19.56 -3.87 3.19
C PHE A 207 20.85 -3.37 3.88
N GLU A 208 21.57 -2.47 3.20
CA GLU A 208 22.76 -1.83 3.79
C GLU A 208 22.31 -0.84 4.89
N ASP A 209 23.00 -0.91 6.03
CA ASP A 209 22.95 0.03 7.15
C ASP A 209 24.40 0.50 7.33
N ILE A 210 24.78 1.56 6.61
CA ILE A 210 26.17 2.02 6.53
C ILE A 210 26.62 2.63 7.87
N ASP A 211 25.69 3.22 8.63
CA ASP A 211 25.98 4.03 9.80
C ASP A 211 25.76 3.28 11.15
N ALA A 212 25.11 2.12 11.08
CA ALA A 212 24.78 1.20 12.17
C ALA A 212 23.83 1.79 13.23
N ASP A 213 22.90 2.67 12.83
CA ASP A 213 21.86 3.22 13.70
C ASP A 213 20.64 2.31 13.87
N GLY A 214 20.52 1.28 13.03
CA GLY A 214 19.42 0.29 13.03
C GLY A 214 18.27 0.63 12.07
N ILE A 215 18.45 1.60 11.18
CA ILE A 215 17.56 1.93 10.05
C ILE A 215 18.37 1.68 8.77
N ALA A 216 17.78 1.05 7.76
CA ALA A 216 18.45 0.83 6.48
C ALA A 216 18.53 2.13 5.69
N ASP A 217 19.62 2.31 4.94
CA ASP A 217 19.95 3.53 4.19
C ASP A 217 18.81 3.95 3.24
N CYS A 218 18.06 2.99 2.70
CA CYS A 218 17.00 3.25 1.74
C CYS A 218 15.66 3.68 2.37
N VAL A 219 15.54 3.60 3.71
CA VAL A 219 14.43 4.13 4.51
C VAL A 219 14.78 5.49 5.12
N GLU A 220 16.06 5.89 5.07
CA GLU A 220 16.47 7.20 5.55
C GLU A 220 15.76 8.33 4.80
N VAL A 221 15.47 9.40 5.56
CA VAL A 221 14.72 10.54 5.04
C VAL A 221 15.72 11.51 4.41
N ASP A 222 15.56 11.72 3.10
CA ASP A 222 16.04 12.91 2.39
C ASP A 222 15.12 14.08 2.76
N GLN A 223 15.53 14.92 3.70
CA GLN A 223 14.67 15.95 4.28
C GLN A 223 14.47 17.16 3.35
N ASP A 224 15.45 17.48 2.52
CA ASP A 224 15.39 18.64 1.62
C ASP A 224 15.03 18.29 0.16
N GLY A 225 15.07 17.00 -0.19
CA GLY A 225 14.62 16.45 -1.46
C GLY A 225 15.66 16.50 -2.58
N ASP A 226 16.95 16.56 -2.27
CA ASP A 226 18.02 16.62 -3.28
C ASP A 226 18.47 15.26 -3.83
N GLY A 227 17.99 14.18 -3.22
CA GLY A 227 18.29 12.80 -3.60
C GLY A 227 19.45 12.17 -2.83
N HIS A 228 19.99 12.83 -1.80
CA HIS A 228 20.91 12.26 -0.83
C HIS A 228 20.24 12.22 0.54
N ALA A 229 20.44 11.12 1.26
CA ALA A 229 19.96 10.98 2.62
C ALA A 229 21.02 11.49 3.61
N TRP A 230 20.61 11.75 4.85
CA TRP A 230 21.46 12.19 5.96
C TRP A 230 22.86 11.53 6.05
N ILE A 231 23.01 10.24 5.71
CA ILE A 231 24.32 9.57 5.81
C ILE A 231 25.36 10.07 4.79
N ASP A 232 24.89 10.44 3.61
CA ASP A 232 25.73 10.93 2.52
C ASP A 232 25.69 12.47 2.46
N ASP A 233 24.66 13.09 3.02
CA ASP A 233 24.43 14.53 3.05
C ASP A 233 25.03 15.20 4.30
N CYS A 234 25.93 16.17 4.12
CA CYS A 234 26.58 16.88 5.21
C CYS A 234 25.68 17.96 5.87
N ASP A 235 24.53 18.27 5.29
CA ASP A 235 23.43 19.05 5.87
C ASP A 235 22.08 18.78 5.17
N ASP A 236 21.43 17.68 5.56
CA ASP A 236 20.09 17.20 5.12
C ASP A 236 18.93 18.21 5.28
N GLY A 237 19.21 19.41 5.82
CA GLY A 237 18.28 20.53 5.84
C GLY A 237 18.44 21.50 4.66
N ASP A 238 19.42 21.31 3.79
CA ASP A 238 19.83 22.24 2.74
C ASP A 238 20.21 21.52 1.43
N SER A 239 19.25 21.49 0.49
CA SER A 239 19.37 20.86 -0.84
C SER A 239 20.48 21.37 -1.77
N SER A 240 21.28 22.33 -1.29
CA SER A 240 22.49 22.81 -1.96
C SER A 240 23.77 22.18 -1.44
N ARG A 241 23.69 21.32 -0.41
CA ARG A 241 24.83 20.82 0.35
C ARG A 241 24.91 19.30 0.37
N PHE A 242 25.25 18.70 -0.76
CA PHE A 242 25.25 17.25 -0.96
C PHE A 242 26.50 16.76 -1.70
N PRO A 243 26.81 15.46 -1.68
CA PRO A 243 27.92 14.88 -2.40
C PRO A 243 28.05 15.32 -3.87
N GLY A 244 29.12 16.06 -4.16
CA GLY A 244 29.41 16.56 -5.50
C GLY A 244 28.59 17.78 -5.93
N ALA A 245 27.94 18.48 -5.00
CA ALA A 245 27.44 19.83 -5.23
C ALA A 245 28.58 20.79 -5.64
N PRO A 246 28.30 21.88 -6.36
CA PRO A 246 29.31 22.91 -6.58
C PRO A 246 29.55 23.71 -5.30
N GLU A 247 30.79 23.73 -4.84
CA GLU A 247 31.24 24.64 -3.77
C GLU A 247 30.96 26.10 -4.12
N VAL A 248 30.35 26.83 -3.19
CA VAL A 248 30.20 28.28 -3.26
C VAL A 248 31.03 28.96 -2.18
N CYS A 249 31.35 30.23 -2.40
CA CYS A 249 32.18 31.02 -1.51
C CYS A 249 31.38 31.46 -0.25
N ASN A 250 31.08 30.50 0.62
CA ASN A 250 30.28 30.66 1.85
C ASN A 250 31.01 30.13 3.12
N GLY A 251 32.19 29.53 2.97
CA GLY A 251 32.98 28.96 4.08
C GLY A 251 32.42 27.63 4.62
N VAL A 252 31.61 26.94 3.84
CA VAL A 252 30.97 25.67 4.16
C VAL A 252 31.42 24.62 3.13
N ASP A 253 31.48 23.36 3.56
CA ASP A 253 31.67 22.21 2.67
C ASP A 253 30.28 21.88 2.10
N ASP A 254 30.06 22.27 0.85
CA ASP A 254 28.80 22.09 0.12
C ASP A 254 28.81 20.74 -0.62
N ASP A 255 29.97 20.25 -1.05
CA ASP A 255 30.10 19.00 -1.82
C ASP A 255 30.40 17.76 -0.97
N CYS A 256 30.48 17.95 0.35
CA CYS A 256 30.71 16.96 1.39
C CYS A 256 32.02 16.16 1.23
N ASN A 257 33.04 16.72 0.56
CA ASN A 257 34.33 16.07 0.35
C ASN A 257 35.31 16.23 1.54
N GLY A 258 34.91 17.00 2.56
CA GLY A 258 35.68 17.29 3.76
C GLY A 258 36.46 18.61 3.72
N TYR A 259 36.27 19.44 2.69
CA TYR A 259 36.94 20.72 2.49
C TYR A 259 35.96 21.75 1.94
N SER A 260 35.96 22.96 2.49
CA SER A 260 35.34 24.13 1.88
C SER A 260 36.32 24.69 0.83
N ASP A 261 36.17 24.34 -0.43
CA ASP A 261 37.14 24.63 -1.50
C ASP A 261 36.54 25.26 -2.77
N GLY A 262 35.56 26.16 -2.56
CA GLY A 262 35.00 27.06 -3.57
C GLY A 262 36.06 27.85 -4.36
N ASP A 263 37.23 28.08 -3.75
CA ASP A 263 38.44 28.55 -4.40
C ASP A 263 39.67 27.66 -4.13
N GLY A 264 40.76 27.93 -4.85
CA GLY A 264 42.01 27.19 -4.69
C GLY A 264 42.77 27.46 -3.38
N ALA A 265 42.28 28.38 -2.54
CA ALA A 265 42.87 28.74 -1.25
C ALA A 265 42.14 28.09 -0.07
N GLY A 266 40.94 27.54 -0.29
CA GLY A 266 40.16 26.79 0.69
C GLY A 266 39.26 27.68 1.56
N GLU A 267 38.75 28.77 0.98
CA GLU A 267 37.69 29.58 1.61
C GLU A 267 38.10 30.07 3.02
N VAL A 268 39.32 30.60 3.13
CA VAL A 268 39.90 31.04 4.40
C VAL A 268 39.88 32.56 4.51
N ASP A 269 39.77 33.08 5.73
CA ASP A 269 40.02 34.49 6.08
C ASP A 269 41.39 34.54 6.76
N ALA A 270 42.46 34.76 5.98
CA ALA A 270 43.82 34.61 6.51
C ALA A 270 44.35 35.83 7.24
N ASP A 271 43.72 36.99 7.07
CA ASP A 271 44.12 38.26 7.69
C ASP A 271 43.15 38.78 8.77
N GLU A 272 42.05 38.06 8.99
CA GLU A 272 41.03 38.25 10.03
C GLU A 272 40.19 39.52 9.85
N ASP A 273 39.91 39.93 8.61
CA ASP A 273 39.07 41.08 8.30
C ASP A 273 37.57 40.75 8.10
N GLY A 274 37.25 39.44 8.01
CA GLY A 274 35.91 38.90 7.88
C GLY A 274 35.47 38.58 6.46
N PHE A 275 36.34 38.72 5.47
CA PHE A 275 36.11 38.27 4.09
C PHE A 275 36.90 36.99 3.80
N LEU A 276 36.29 36.08 3.02
CA LEU A 276 36.95 34.84 2.60
C LEU A 276 37.83 35.11 1.38
N SER A 277 38.87 34.30 1.19
CA SER A 277 39.87 34.40 0.12
C SER A 277 39.32 34.53 -1.31
N CYS A 278 38.12 34.01 -1.54
CA CYS A 278 37.38 34.10 -2.81
C CYS A 278 36.68 35.45 -3.04
N ASN A 279 36.36 36.18 -1.97
CA ASN A 279 35.76 37.52 -1.99
C ASN A 279 36.78 38.61 -1.60
N ASP A 280 38.02 38.23 -1.35
CA ASP A 280 39.11 39.11 -0.96
C ASP A 280 40.18 39.15 -2.05
N CYS A 281 40.60 40.35 -2.47
CA CYS A 281 41.57 40.51 -3.55
C CYS A 281 43.04 40.41 -3.09
N ASP A 282 43.32 40.51 -1.78
CA ASP A 282 44.58 40.14 -1.13
C ASP A 282 44.34 39.68 0.31
N ASP A 283 43.96 38.40 0.46
CA ASP A 283 43.64 37.69 1.73
C ASP A 283 44.81 37.65 2.75
N THR A 284 45.89 38.40 2.52
CA THR A 284 47.01 38.55 3.45
C THR A 284 47.16 39.97 4.01
N ASP A 285 46.31 40.91 3.58
CA ASP A 285 46.32 42.32 4.00
C ASP A 285 44.88 42.84 4.20
N PRO A 286 44.45 43.12 5.46
CA PRO A 286 43.08 43.53 5.83
C PRO A 286 42.59 44.85 5.23
N SER A 287 43.42 45.45 4.38
CA SER A 287 43.15 46.68 3.65
C SER A 287 42.55 46.42 2.27
N PHE A 288 42.40 45.16 1.84
CA PHE A 288 42.01 44.75 0.48
C PHE A 288 40.74 43.89 0.47
N ASN A 289 39.61 44.46 0.86
CA ASN A 289 38.34 43.74 0.91
C ASN A 289 37.15 44.62 0.47
N PRO A 290 36.03 44.03 0.05
CA PRO A 290 34.82 44.75 -0.38
C PRO A 290 34.24 45.75 0.64
N GLY A 291 34.62 45.67 1.91
CA GLY A 291 34.19 46.60 2.94
C GLY A 291 35.00 47.91 3.00
N ILE A 292 36.09 48.05 2.24
CA ILE A 292 36.96 49.22 2.25
C ILE A 292 36.45 50.32 1.29
N ILE A 293 36.74 51.58 1.63
CA ILE A 293 36.54 52.72 0.72
C ILE A 293 37.92 53.17 0.24
N GLU A 294 38.09 53.31 -1.07
CA GLU A 294 39.33 53.67 -1.77
C GLU A 294 39.78 55.13 -1.58
N ALA A 295 39.85 55.62 -0.35
CA ALA A 295 40.09 57.04 -0.08
C ALA A 295 41.48 57.58 -0.51
N ASP A 296 42.42 56.72 -0.94
CA ASP A 296 43.77 57.12 -1.36
C ASP A 296 43.95 57.07 -2.88
N CYS A 297 43.54 58.14 -3.56
CA CYS A 297 43.79 58.40 -4.99
C CYS A 297 45.27 58.67 -5.35
N SER A 298 46.24 58.28 -4.52
CA SER A 298 47.68 58.48 -4.80
C SER A 298 48.33 57.28 -5.47
N ASP A 299 47.68 56.11 -5.41
CA ASP A 299 48.09 54.91 -6.11
C ASP A 299 46.92 54.34 -6.93
N ASN A 300 47.19 53.24 -7.63
CA ASN A 300 46.25 52.61 -8.56
C ASN A 300 45.96 51.18 -8.08
N ARG A 301 45.78 51.02 -6.77
CA ARG A 301 45.45 49.76 -6.13
C ARG A 301 43.95 49.73 -5.87
N ASP A 302 43.37 48.57 -6.15
CA ASP A 302 41.96 48.23 -5.91
C ASP A 302 41.86 47.72 -4.47
N TYR A 303 41.36 48.52 -3.54
CA TYR A 303 41.25 48.16 -2.12
C TYR A 303 39.90 47.55 -1.76
N ASN A 304 38.87 47.76 -2.59
CA ASN A 304 37.51 47.30 -2.36
C ASN A 304 37.10 46.15 -3.30
N CYS A 305 38.03 45.64 -4.09
CA CYS A 305 37.89 44.47 -4.94
C CYS A 305 36.72 44.57 -5.93
N ASP A 306 36.33 45.78 -6.32
CA ASP A 306 35.24 46.01 -7.28
C ASP A 306 35.71 45.97 -8.74
N GLY A 307 37.03 45.88 -8.96
CA GLY A 307 37.66 45.82 -10.27
C GLY A 307 37.98 47.18 -10.87
N SER A 308 37.64 48.27 -10.19
CA SER A 308 37.95 49.65 -10.54
C SER A 308 39.08 50.16 -9.63
N ALA A 309 40.06 50.89 -10.19
CA ALA A 309 41.14 51.49 -9.40
C ALA A 309 41.78 52.68 -10.10
N GLY A 310 42.14 53.70 -9.32
CA GLY A 310 42.95 54.83 -9.77
C GLY A 310 42.28 56.19 -9.62
N ASP A 311 43.03 57.23 -10.00
CA ASP A 311 42.68 58.64 -9.81
C ASP A 311 42.18 59.33 -11.09
N THR A 312 42.03 58.56 -12.17
CA THR A 312 41.70 59.08 -13.49
C THR A 312 40.27 58.69 -13.83
N ASP A 313 39.38 59.68 -13.81
CA ASP A 313 38.03 59.63 -14.40
C ASP A 313 38.13 59.27 -15.90
N THR A 314 38.03 57.97 -16.20
CA THR A 314 38.32 57.43 -17.55
C THR A 314 37.15 57.64 -18.51
N ASP A 315 35.92 57.66 -18.01
CA ASP A 315 34.70 57.78 -18.79
C ASP A 315 34.11 59.21 -18.85
N GLY A 316 34.55 60.10 -17.97
CA GLY A 316 34.20 61.51 -17.92
C GLY A 316 32.91 61.84 -17.16
N ASP A 317 32.43 60.99 -16.27
CA ASP A 317 31.21 61.20 -15.49
C ASP A 317 31.42 62.19 -14.31
N GLY A 318 32.68 62.38 -13.90
CA GLY A 318 33.12 63.28 -12.83
C GLY A 318 33.36 62.62 -11.48
N VAL A 319 33.32 61.30 -11.40
CA VAL A 319 33.80 60.43 -10.32
C VAL A 319 34.98 59.64 -10.89
N ALA A 320 35.99 59.37 -10.08
CA ALA A 320 37.05 58.43 -10.47
C ALA A 320 36.85 57.15 -9.67
N ALA A 321 37.42 56.02 -10.10
CA ALA A 321 37.43 54.78 -9.32
C ALA A 321 37.66 55.00 -7.79
N CYS A 322 38.72 55.74 -7.43
CA CYS A 322 39.04 56.03 -6.01
C CYS A 322 38.03 56.93 -5.27
N GLU A 323 37.05 57.51 -5.97
CA GLU A 323 35.93 58.27 -5.42
C GLU A 323 34.63 57.42 -5.35
N SER A 324 34.76 56.09 -5.39
CA SER A 324 33.69 55.08 -5.33
C SER A 324 32.90 54.91 -6.62
N ASP A 325 33.58 55.00 -7.77
CA ASP A 325 33.03 54.60 -9.06
C ASP A 325 33.20 53.09 -9.27
N CYS A 326 32.09 52.38 -9.42
CA CYS A 326 32.05 50.93 -9.57
C CYS A 326 32.37 50.45 -11.01
N ASP A 327 32.34 51.33 -12.02
CA ASP A 327 32.82 51.03 -13.37
C ASP A 327 33.35 52.30 -14.05
N ASP A 328 34.62 52.64 -13.78
CA ASP A 328 35.32 53.82 -14.32
C ASP A 328 35.41 53.80 -15.88
N GLY A 329 34.96 52.74 -16.54
CA GLY A 329 34.85 52.61 -17.99
C GLY A 329 33.48 52.96 -18.59
N ASP A 330 32.43 53.12 -17.77
CA ASP A 330 31.06 53.40 -18.22
C ASP A 330 30.42 54.57 -17.44
N PRO A 331 30.21 55.74 -18.07
CA PRO A 331 29.73 56.93 -17.38
C PRO A 331 28.24 56.86 -17.01
N ALA A 332 27.61 55.70 -17.19
CA ALA A 332 26.29 55.37 -16.69
C ALA A 332 26.31 54.76 -15.28
N ASN A 333 27.47 54.33 -14.78
CA ASN A 333 27.61 53.64 -13.49
C ASN A 333 28.44 54.50 -12.54
N SER A 334 27.78 55.15 -11.58
CA SER A 334 28.46 56.09 -10.70
C SER A 334 27.60 56.43 -9.48
N PRO A 335 28.20 56.68 -8.30
CA PRO A 335 27.48 56.92 -7.05
C PRO A 335 26.58 58.17 -7.06
N ASN A 336 26.70 59.01 -8.09
CA ASN A 336 25.88 60.21 -8.26
C ASN A 336 24.71 60.02 -9.25
N LEU A 337 24.59 58.84 -9.87
CA LEU A 337 23.55 58.52 -10.83
C LEU A 337 22.41 57.72 -10.16
N PRO A 338 21.16 57.87 -10.65
CA PRO A 338 20.05 57.05 -10.20
C PRO A 338 20.03 55.70 -10.94
N GLU A 339 19.61 54.66 -10.22
CA GLU A 339 19.45 53.30 -10.78
C GLU A 339 18.48 53.23 -11.98
N ILE A 340 18.87 52.47 -13.00
CA ILE A 340 18.03 52.18 -14.17
C ILE A 340 17.99 50.68 -14.47
N CYS A 341 16.86 50.20 -14.99
CA CYS A 341 16.62 48.78 -15.21
C CYS A 341 17.40 48.23 -16.42
N ASP A 342 18.71 48.02 -16.28
CA ASP A 342 19.61 47.55 -17.33
C ASP A 342 20.58 46.42 -16.93
N GLN A 343 20.44 45.88 -15.70
CA GLN A 343 21.28 44.84 -15.09
C GLN A 343 22.72 45.29 -14.78
N GLN A 344 22.91 46.59 -14.55
CA GLN A 344 24.16 47.16 -14.04
C GLN A 344 23.85 47.91 -12.76
N ASP A 345 24.81 47.99 -11.83
CA ASP A 345 24.70 48.84 -10.64
C ASP A 345 25.02 50.29 -11.07
N ASN A 346 24.01 51.08 -11.42
CA ASN A 346 24.24 52.43 -11.94
C ASN A 346 24.52 53.44 -10.83
N ASN A 347 24.17 53.13 -9.59
CA ASN A 347 24.31 54.01 -8.43
C ASN A 347 25.46 53.61 -7.49
N CYS A 348 26.21 52.55 -7.84
CA CYS A 348 27.33 51.99 -7.10
C CYS A 348 27.04 51.73 -5.62
N ASP A 349 25.83 51.25 -5.31
CA ASP A 349 25.43 50.91 -3.93
C ASP A 349 25.63 49.43 -3.57
N GLY A 350 26.12 48.63 -4.52
CA GLY A 350 26.39 47.21 -4.39
C GLY A 350 25.17 46.33 -4.68
N GLN A 351 24.08 46.90 -5.18
CA GLN A 351 22.91 46.18 -5.66
C GLN A 351 22.72 46.46 -7.16
N VAL A 352 22.10 45.51 -7.84
CA VAL A 352 21.79 45.63 -9.27
C VAL A 352 20.27 45.72 -9.41
N ASP A 353 19.78 46.73 -10.13
CA ASP A 353 18.37 46.92 -10.46
C ASP A 353 17.44 47.04 -9.23
N GLU A 354 17.91 47.62 -8.12
CA GLU A 354 17.15 47.85 -6.89
C GLU A 354 16.17 49.04 -6.98
N ASP A 355 15.46 49.30 -5.87
CA ASP A 355 14.38 50.29 -5.79
C ASP A 355 13.23 50.06 -6.81
N ASP A 356 12.27 50.99 -6.90
CA ASP A 356 11.14 50.91 -7.85
C ASP A 356 11.61 51.03 -9.34
N ALA A 357 12.92 50.96 -9.63
CA ALA A 357 13.51 51.11 -10.97
C ALA A 357 13.04 50.02 -11.95
N CYS A 358 12.83 48.79 -11.44
CA CYS A 358 12.29 47.67 -12.21
C CYS A 358 10.85 47.28 -11.83
N ALA A 359 10.10 48.11 -11.09
CA ALA A 359 8.71 47.80 -10.78
C ALA A 359 7.86 47.82 -12.07
N PRO A 360 7.23 46.69 -12.49
CA PRO A 360 6.17 46.77 -13.48
C PRO A 360 5.03 47.56 -12.84
N ASN A 361 4.69 48.72 -13.40
CA ASN A 361 3.56 49.58 -13.00
C ASN A 361 2.46 48.77 -12.27
N ARG A 362 2.38 48.93 -10.94
CA ARG A 362 1.31 48.32 -10.12
C ARG A 362 -0.05 48.90 -10.45
#